data_AF-A0A2G9UM70-F1
#
_entry.id   AF-A0A2G9UM70-F1
#
_cell.length_a   1.000
_cell.length_b   1.000
_cell.length_c   1.000
_cell.angle_alpha   90.00
_cell.angle_beta   90.00
_cell.angle_gamma   90.00
#
_symmetry.space_group_name_H-M   'P 1'
#
loop_
_entity.id
_entity.type
_entity.pdbx_description
1 polymer ?
#
loop_
_entity_poly.entity_id
_entity_poly.type
_entity_poly.pdbx_seq_one_letter_code
_entity_poly.pdbx_strand_id
1 'polypeptide(L)' 'MLKICRFSVPPASPHHVLVFEDSPNGGKGAKAAGMQCVMIPDPKFRQRAFDLNVDKVLSSLEDFVPEEFGLPSFD' A
#
# COMPACT_ATOMS: atom_id res chain seq x y z
N MET A 1 9.04 3.59 -8.47
CA MET A 1 8.31 2.60 -9.31
C MET A 1 8.95 1.23 -9.12
N LEU A 2 8.29 0.34 -8.38
CA LEU A 2 8.72 -1.06 -8.23
C LEU A 2 8.72 -1.73 -9.60
N LYS A 3 9.88 -2.24 -10.04
CA LYS A 3 10.02 -2.92 -11.32
C LYS A 3 9.77 -4.41 -11.09
N ILE A 4 8.60 -4.89 -11.51
CA ILE A 4 8.17 -6.30 -11.35
C ILE A 4 9.19 -7.29 -11.95
N CYS A 5 9.95 -6.87 -12.96
CA CYS A 5 11.03 -7.66 -13.58
C CYS A 5 12.24 -7.97 -12.68
N ARG A 6 12.22 -7.60 -11.38
CA ARG A 6 13.26 -7.98 -10.43
C ARG A 6 13.07 -9.36 -9.81
N PHE A 7 11.85 -9.91 -9.84
CA PHE A 7 11.56 -11.21 -9.24
C PHE A 7 11.67 -12.33 -10.27
N SER A 8 12.31 -13.44 -9.89
CA SER A 8 12.42 -14.65 -10.72
C SER A 8 11.05 -15.23 -11.06
N VAL A 9 10.08 -15.07 -10.16
CA VAL A 9 8.66 -15.33 -10.38
C VAL A 9 7.91 -14.03 -10.08
N PRO A 10 7.37 -13.34 -11.10
CA PRO A 10 6.59 -12.14 -10.86
C PRO A 10 5.22 -12.49 -10.25
N PRO A 11 4.58 -11.55 -9.53
CA PRO A 11 3.19 -11.73 -9.09
C PRO A 11 2.27 -11.94 -10.30
N ALA A 12 1.29 -12.84 -10.15
CA ALA A 12 0.34 -13.18 -11.21
C ALA A 12 -0.57 -12.00 -11.61
N SER A 13 -0.79 -11.05 -10.71
CA SER A 13 -1.59 -9.85 -10.92
C SER A 13 -1.10 -8.72 -10.01
N PRO A 14 -1.19 -7.43 -10.43
CA PRO A 14 -0.93 -6.30 -9.55
C PRO A 14 -1.78 -6.31 -8.27
N HIS A 15 -2.99 -6.88 -8.31
CA HIS A 15 -3.84 -7.02 -7.11
C HIS A 15 -3.22 -7.90 -6.02
N HIS A 16 -2.27 -8.77 -6.36
CA HIS A 16 -1.49 -9.56 -5.40
C HIS A 16 -0.26 -8.82 -4.88
N VAL A 17 -0.15 -7.52 -5.12
CA VAL A 17 0.92 -6.67 -4.60
C VAL A 17 0.34 -5.71 -3.58
N LEU A 18 0.88 -5.75 -2.37
CA LEU A 18 0.60 -4.81 -1.28
C LEU A 18 1.71 -3.77 -1.21
N VAL A 19 1.34 -2.49 -1.34
CA VAL A 19 2.25 -1.34 -1.29
C VAL A 19 2.05 -0.58 0.02
N PHE A 20 3.15 -0.32 0.71
CA PHE A 20 3.20 0.64 1.81
C PHE A 20 3.81 1.94 1.29
N GLU A 21 3.10 3.06 1.44
CA GLU A 21 3.53 4.36 0.92
C GLU A 21 3.21 5.49 1.91
N ASP A 22 4.06 6.51 1.96
CA ASP A 22 3.88 7.68 2.83
C ASP A 22 3.38 8.91 2.05
N SER A 23 3.53 8.89 0.72
CA SER A 23 3.29 10.05 -0.13
C SER A 23 1.98 9.93 -0.94
N PRO A 24 1.19 11.01 -1.09
CA PRO A 24 0.01 11.00 -1.95
C PRO A 24 0.30 10.62 -3.41
N ASN A 25 1.47 10.98 -3.93
CA ASN A 25 1.85 10.65 -5.30
C ASN A 25 2.16 9.16 -5.45
N GLY A 26 2.84 8.56 -4.47
CA GLY A 26 3.07 7.12 -4.41
C GLY A 26 1.77 6.34 -4.29
N GLY A 27 0.87 6.76 -3.39
CA GLY A 27 -0.47 6.17 -3.25
C GLY A 27 -1.29 6.20 -4.53
N LYS A 28 -1.34 7.35 -5.22
CA LYS A 28 -1.98 7.46 -6.55
C LYS A 28 -1.37 6.50 -7.57
N GLY A 29 -0.04 6.38 -7.58
CA GLY A 29 0.68 5.47 -8.46
C GLY A 29 0.33 4.00 -8.21
N ALA A 30 0.26 3.59 -6.94
CA ALA A 30 -0.13 2.23 -6.56
C ALA A 30 -1.55 1.89 -7.03
N LYS A 31 -2.52 2.80 -6.81
CA LYS A 31 -3.91 2.59 -7.27
C LYS A 31 -4.02 2.58 -8.79
N ALA A 32 -3.34 3.47 -9.49
CA ALA A 32 -3.30 3.47 -10.95
C ALA A 32 -2.68 2.18 -11.53
N ALA A 33 -1.76 1.55 -10.80
CA ALA A 33 -1.16 0.27 -11.17
C ALA A 33 -2.02 -0.96 -10.81
N GLY A 34 -3.20 -0.78 -10.20
CA GLY A 34 -4.07 -1.88 -9.76
C GLY A 34 -3.55 -2.64 -8.53
N MET A 35 -2.68 -2.03 -7.74
CA MET A 35 -2.12 -2.63 -6.52
C MET A 35 -2.96 -2.28 -5.30
N GLN A 36 -2.86 -3.11 -4.25
CA GLN A 36 -3.38 -2.76 -2.92
C GLN A 36 -2.41 -1.77 -2.27
N CYS A 37 -2.93 -0.76 -1.58
CA CYS A 37 -2.13 0.30 -0.99
C CYS A 37 -2.57 0.63 0.44
N VAL A 38 -1.63 0.50 1.37
CA VAL A 38 -1.72 1.00 2.74
C VAL A 38 -0.87 2.25 2.84
N MET A 39 -1.48 3.38 3.17
CA MET A 39 -0.78 4.65 3.34
C MET A 39 -0.46 4.93 4.80
N ILE A 40 0.76 5.40 5.08
CA ILE A 40 1.22 5.87 6.40
C ILE A 40 1.76 7.29 6.23
N PRO A 41 0.88 8.27 5.93
CA PRO A 41 1.33 9.59 5.56
C PRO A 41 1.76 10.42 6.78
N ASP A 42 2.69 11.35 6.55
CA ASP A 42 2.90 12.47 7.46
C ASP A 42 1.54 13.14 7.77
N PRO A 43 1.27 13.53 9.04
CA PRO A 43 0.02 14.16 9.44
C PRO A 43 -0.47 15.28 8.50
N LYS A 44 0.45 16.08 7.93
CA LYS A 44 0.09 17.17 7.00
C LYS A 44 -0.54 16.70 5.68
N PHE A 45 -0.35 15.43 5.31
CA PHE A 45 -0.88 14.83 4.09
C PHE A 45 -2.04 13.87 4.35
N ARG A 46 -2.44 13.67 5.61
CA ARG A 46 -3.47 12.69 6.00
C ARG A 46 -4.81 12.93 5.31
N GLN A 47 -5.27 14.18 5.26
CA GLN A 47 -6.52 14.50 4.55
C GLN A 47 -6.43 14.13 3.07
N ARG A 48 -5.31 14.48 2.42
CA ARG A 48 -5.10 14.13 1.01
C ARG A 48 -5.07 12.63 0.79
N ALA A 49 -4.50 11.86 1.70
CA ALA A 49 -4.45 10.39 1.62
C ALA A 49 -5.85 9.77 1.68
N PHE A 50 -6.75 10.30 2.53
CA PHE A 50 -8.15 9.86 2.57
C PHE A 50 -8.89 10.12 1.25
N ASP A 51 -8.55 11.21 0.55
CA ASP A 51 -9.16 11.55 -0.75
C ASP A 51 -8.69 10.62 -1.90
N LEU A 52 -7.66 9.79 -1.71
CA LEU A 52 -7.07 8.94 -2.77
C LEU A 52 -7.78 7.60 -2.96
N ASN A 53 -8.78 7.29 -2.15
CA ASN A 53 -9.51 6.02 -2.21
C ASN A 53 -8.56 4.80 -2.17
N VAL A 54 -7.49 4.90 -1.35
CA VAL A 54 -6.57 3.80 -1.05
C VAL A 54 -7.20 2.78 -0.11
N ASP A 55 -6.62 1.59 -0.03
CA ASP A 55 -7.24 0.46 0.68
C ASP A 55 -7.20 0.63 2.21
N LYS A 56 -6.15 1.26 2.75
CA LYS A 56 -6.09 1.67 4.17
C LYS A 56 -5.21 2.90 4.36
N VAL A 57 -5.56 3.75 5.33
CA VAL A 57 -4.72 4.84 5.81
C VAL A 57 -4.47 4.63 7.30
N LEU A 58 -3.21 4.53 7.72
CA LEU A 58 -2.79 4.31 9.09
C LEU A 58 -2.04 5.51 9.65
N SER A 59 -1.94 5.60 10.98
CA SER A 59 -1.12 6.60 11.64
C SER A 59 0.31 6.12 11.86
N SER A 60 0.49 4.81 12.10
CA SER A 60 1.78 4.13 12.23
C SER A 60 1.76 2.80 11.46
N LEU A 61 2.94 2.29 11.12
CA LEU A 61 3.07 0.91 10.63
C LEU A 61 2.74 -0.12 11.72
N GLU A 62 2.84 0.25 12.99
CA GLU A 62 2.47 -0.59 14.13
C GLU A 62 0.95 -0.86 14.19
N ASP A 63 0.14 0.00 13.56
CA ASP A 63 -1.31 -0.17 13.46
C ASP A 63 -1.72 -1.14 12.33
N PHE A 64 -0.74 -1.69 11.59
CA PHE A 64 -1.01 -2.60 10.48
C PHE A 64 -1.52 -3.94 11.02
N VAL A 65 -2.57 -4.48 10.41
CA VAL A 65 -3.11 -5.82 10.73
C VAL A 65 -2.91 -6.70 9.51
N PRO A 66 -1.88 -7.58 9.50
CA PRO A 66 -1.55 -8.39 8.32
C PRO A 66 -2.71 -9.26 7.82
N GLU A 67 -3.53 -9.76 8.74
CA GLU A 67 -4.61 -10.71 8.44
C GLU A 67 -5.72 -10.12 7.55
N GLU A 68 -5.93 -8.80 7.61
CA GLU A 68 -6.88 -8.10 6.72
C GLU A 68 -6.48 -8.20 5.24
N PHE A 69 -5.20 -8.46 4.96
CA PHE A 69 -4.63 -8.61 3.62
C PHE A 69 -4.26 -10.07 3.30
N GLY A 70 -4.72 -11.03 4.12
CA GLY A 70 -4.43 -12.46 3.96
C GLY A 70 -2.99 -12.84 4.31
N LEU A 71 -2.27 -12.01 5.06
CA LEU A 71 -0.94 -12.30 5.57
C LEU A 71 -1.03 -12.87 7.00
N PRO A 72 -0.06 -13.68 7.45
CA PRO A 72 -0.01 -14.16 8.84
C PRO A 72 0.06 -13.00 9.84
N SER A 73 -0.58 -13.15 11.01
CA SER A 73 -0.47 -12.20 12.12
C SER A 73 0.99 -11.98 12.55
N PHE A 74 1.22 -10.85 13.24
CA PHE A 74 2.43 -10.67 14.01
C PHE A 74 2.47 -11.64 15.20
N ASP A 75 3.68 -11.99 15.65
CA ASP A 75 3.91 -12.84 16.83
C ASP A 75 3.48 -12.17 18.15
#